data_AF-A0A4Q2KGD8-F1
#
_entry.id   AF-A0A4Q2KGD8-F1
#
_cell.length_a   1.000
_cell.length_b   1.000
_cell.length_c   1.000
_cell.angle_alpha   90.00
_cell.angle_beta   90.00
_cell.angle_gamma   90.00
#
_symmetry.space_group_name_H-M   'P 1'
#
loop_
_entity.id
_entity.type
_entity.pdbx_description
1 polymer ?
#
loop_
_entity_poly.entity_id
_entity_poly.type
_entity_poly.pdbx_seq_one_letter_code
_entity_poly.pdbx_strand_id
1 'polypeptide(L)'
;MTQEELDAAVKKLIAEANDLSAEQNRKYAAAYAKAEGAALKNRTARSTIFGFVKTDLKEACDRALKKIQDDLDESLAALYLENEQGGGGSGSTDAPYEVDYSLPMRERYVTVKNYYLAYDDKAQAVEDCMKDEVAKEYLGVYYDYLLQLLKMSL
;
A
#
# COMPACT_ATOMS: atom_id res chain seq x y z
N MET A 1 -10.99 -11.10 18.02
CA MET A 1 -10.39 -9.90 18.63
C MET A 1 -11.41 -9.31 19.60
N THR A 2 -10.99 -8.74 20.72
CA THR A 2 -11.90 -7.97 21.60
C THR A 2 -12.08 -6.55 21.06
N GLN A 3 -13.18 -5.86 21.40
CA GLN A 3 -13.41 -4.48 20.94
C GLN A 3 -12.28 -3.52 21.38
N GLU A 4 -11.71 -3.72 22.56
CA GLU A 4 -10.60 -2.91 23.07
C GLU A 4 -9.30 -3.12 22.26
N GLU A 5 -9.02 -4.35 21.84
CA GLU A 5 -7.87 -4.66 20.98
C GLU A 5 -8.02 -4.08 19.58
N LEU A 6 -9.25 -4.12 19.03
CA LEU A 6 -9.57 -3.50 17.74
C LEU A 6 -9.34 -1.99 17.79
N ASP A 7 -9.89 -1.32 18.80
CA ASP A 7 -9.75 0.13 18.97
C ASP A 7 -8.27 0.54 19.17
N ALA A 8 -7.49 -0.29 19.87
CA ALA A 8 -6.05 -0.08 20.02
C ALA A 8 -5.30 -0.24 18.69
N ALA A 9 -5.64 -1.25 17.89
CA ALA A 9 -5.06 -1.47 16.57
C ALA A 9 -5.39 -0.35 15.58
N VAL A 10 -6.65 0.11 15.54
CA VAL A 10 -7.08 1.27 14.75
C VAL A 10 -6.29 2.52 15.15
N LYS A 11 -6.18 2.82 16.45
CA LYS A 11 -5.41 3.98 16.93
C LYS A 11 -3.94 3.91 16.52
N LYS A 12 -3.35 2.72 16.56
CA LYS A 12 -1.96 2.51 16.16
C LYS A 12 -1.76 2.78 14.67
N LEU A 13 -2.64 2.26 13.80
CA LEU A 13 -2.58 2.50 12.35
C LEU A 13 -2.71 3.99 12.01
N ILE A 14 -3.66 4.68 12.66
CA ILE A 14 -3.84 6.13 12.47
C ILE A 14 -2.59 6.89 12.94
N ALA A 15 -1.99 6.52 14.08
CA ALA A 15 -0.78 7.15 14.57
C ALA A 15 0.40 7.00 13.60
N GLU A 16 0.60 5.79 13.07
CA GLU A 16 1.66 5.50 12.09
C GLU A 16 1.47 6.28 10.79
N ALA A 17 0.24 6.32 10.26
CA ALA A 17 -0.07 7.12 9.07
C ALA A 17 0.12 8.63 9.30
N ASN A 18 -0.17 9.12 10.51
CA ASN A 18 0.10 10.52 10.88
C ASN A 18 1.60 10.81 10.95
N ASP A 19 2.40 9.91 11.51
CA ASP A 19 3.86 10.05 11.57
C ASP A 19 4.47 10.07 10.15
N LEU A 20 4.03 9.17 9.27
CA LEU A 20 4.45 9.15 7.86
C LEU A 20 4.03 10.43 7.12
N SER A 21 2.81 10.91 7.35
CA SER A 21 2.32 12.16 6.77
C SER A 21 3.12 13.37 7.28
N ALA A 22 3.46 13.39 8.56
CA ALA A 22 4.31 14.43 9.15
C ALA A 22 5.73 14.37 8.57
N GLU A 23 6.30 13.19 8.38
CA GLU A 23 7.59 13.00 7.74
C GLU A 23 7.58 13.51 6.29
N GLN A 24 6.53 13.22 5.52
CA GLN A 24 6.43 13.72 4.15
C GLN A 24 6.30 15.24 4.09
N ASN A 25 5.53 15.84 4.99
CA ASN A 25 5.46 17.30 5.09
C ASN A 25 6.82 17.91 5.45
N ARG A 26 7.62 17.27 6.31
CA ARG A 26 9.00 17.70 6.61
C ARG A 26 9.91 17.58 5.39
N LYS A 27 9.83 16.47 4.64
CA LYS A 27 10.60 16.28 3.39
C LYS A 27 10.24 17.33 2.35
N TYR A 28 8.95 17.60 2.16
CA TYR A 28 8.47 18.65 1.28
C TYR A 28 9.00 20.03 1.71
N ALA A 29 8.89 20.39 2.99
CA ALA A 29 9.38 21.67 3.50
C ALA A 29 10.90 21.84 3.28
N ALA A 30 11.68 20.78 3.53
CA ALA A 30 13.13 20.78 3.29
C ALA A 30 13.47 20.91 1.79
N ALA A 31 12.75 20.20 0.92
CA ALA A 31 12.93 20.28 -0.53
C ALA A 31 12.56 21.67 -1.06
N TYR A 32 11.46 22.25 -0.59
CA TYR A 32 11.02 23.60 -0.92
C TYR A 32 12.08 24.63 -0.50
N ALA A 33 12.54 24.59 0.76
CA ALA A 33 13.55 25.53 1.27
C ALA A 33 14.87 25.44 0.48
N LYS A 34 15.28 24.22 0.09
CA LYS A 34 16.46 23.99 -0.75
C LYS A 34 16.28 24.59 -2.15
N ALA A 35 15.13 24.36 -2.78
CA ALA A 35 14.82 24.88 -4.10
C ALA A 35 14.72 26.41 -4.09
N GLU A 36 14.09 26.99 -3.07
CA GLU A 36 13.97 28.44 -2.88
C GLU A 36 15.35 29.08 -2.67
N GLY A 37 16.20 28.49 -1.81
CA GLY A 37 17.56 28.96 -1.60
C GLY A 37 18.40 28.94 -2.89
N ALA A 38 18.25 27.92 -3.74
CA ALA A 38 18.91 27.86 -5.03
C ALA A 38 18.38 28.93 -6.00
N ALA A 39 17.06 29.12 -6.05
CA ALA A 39 16.43 30.13 -6.89
C ALA A 39 16.81 31.56 -6.46
N LEU A 40 16.95 31.82 -5.16
CA LEU A 40 17.43 33.10 -4.64
C LEU A 40 18.88 33.37 -5.05
N LYS A 41 19.78 32.39 -4.87
CA LYS A 41 21.19 32.49 -5.29
C LYS A 41 21.33 32.78 -6.78
N ASN A 42 20.49 32.17 -7.59
CA ASN A 42 20.47 32.33 -9.04
C ASN A 42 19.62 33.53 -9.50
N ARG A 43 19.02 34.30 -8.58
CA ARG A 43 18.11 35.43 -8.86
C ARG A 43 16.87 35.05 -9.70
N THR A 44 16.46 33.80 -9.65
CA THR A 44 15.30 33.25 -10.36
C THR A 44 14.10 32.96 -9.44
N ALA A 45 14.13 33.39 -8.18
CA ALA A 45 13.04 33.15 -7.21
C ALA A 45 11.67 33.75 -7.61
N ARG A 46 11.64 34.73 -8.51
CA ARG A 46 10.39 35.30 -9.07
C ARG A 46 10.08 34.79 -10.48
N SER A 47 10.88 33.86 -11.01
CA SER A 47 10.69 33.31 -12.34
C SER A 47 9.51 32.36 -12.39
N THR A 48 8.91 32.25 -13.57
CA THR A 48 7.90 31.22 -13.88
C THR A 48 8.47 29.80 -13.71
N ILE A 49 9.76 29.60 -14.00
CA ILE A 49 10.46 28.33 -13.81
C ILE A 49 10.41 27.90 -12.35
N PHE A 50 10.74 28.80 -11.41
CA PHE A 50 10.61 28.49 -9.99
C PHE A 50 9.14 28.30 -9.58
N GLY A 51 8.21 29.01 -10.22
CA GLY A 51 6.78 28.75 -10.12
C GLY A 51 6.42 27.29 -10.40
N PHE A 52 6.86 26.73 -11.53
CA PHE A 52 6.65 25.31 -11.88
C PHE A 52 7.26 24.37 -10.84
N VAL A 53 8.50 24.62 -10.41
CA VAL A 53 9.15 23.80 -9.38
C VAL A 53 8.34 23.73 -8.07
N LYS A 54 7.75 24.84 -7.65
CA LYS A 54 6.89 24.86 -6.45
C LYS A 54 5.64 24.00 -6.63
N THR A 55 5.00 24.11 -7.79
CA THR A 55 3.82 23.31 -8.13
C THR A 55 4.19 21.82 -8.16
N ASP A 56 5.25 21.45 -8.86
CA ASP A 56 5.69 20.05 -8.97
C ASP A 56 6.01 19.43 -7.60
N LEU A 57 6.70 20.18 -6.73
CA LEU A 57 7.00 19.74 -5.36
C LEU A 57 5.73 19.54 -4.53
N LYS A 58 4.75 20.45 -4.68
CA LYS A 58 3.47 20.37 -3.96
C LYS A 58 2.67 19.16 -4.44
N GLU A 59 2.56 18.95 -5.74
CA GLU A 59 1.85 17.82 -6.33
C GLU A 59 2.52 16.48 -5.97
N ALA A 60 3.85 16.43 -5.94
CA ALA A 60 4.56 15.23 -5.50
C ALA A 60 4.27 14.91 -4.02
N CYS A 61 4.23 15.92 -3.15
CA CYS A 61 3.82 15.76 -1.76
C CYS A 61 2.36 15.28 -1.66
N ASP A 62 1.44 15.90 -2.40
CA ASP A 62 0.02 15.56 -2.38
C ASP A 62 -0.24 14.12 -2.85
N ARG A 63 0.46 13.67 -3.91
CA ARG A 63 0.41 12.27 -4.34
C ARG A 63 0.92 11.30 -3.27
N ALA A 64 2.00 11.66 -2.58
CA ALA A 64 2.55 10.84 -1.51
C ALA A 64 1.61 10.75 -0.30
N LEU A 65 1.02 11.89 0.11
CA LEU A 65 0.02 11.93 1.18
C LEU A 65 -1.24 11.16 0.82
N LYS A 66 -1.71 11.27 -0.42
CA LYS A 66 -2.88 10.52 -0.90
C LYS A 66 -2.62 9.02 -0.83
N LYS A 67 -1.44 8.56 -1.23
CA LYS A 67 -1.05 7.16 -1.10
C LYS A 67 -1.05 6.68 0.36
N ILE A 68 -0.49 7.47 1.29
CA ILE A 68 -0.50 7.13 2.73
C ILE A 68 -1.94 7.00 3.24
N GLN A 69 -2.84 7.87 2.79
CA GLN A 69 -4.25 7.78 3.14
C GLN A 69 -4.91 6.53 2.56
N ASP A 70 -4.67 6.22 1.29
CA ASP A 70 -5.23 5.03 0.63
C ASP A 70 -4.72 3.74 1.32
N ASP A 71 -3.44 3.68 1.67
CA ASP A 71 -2.83 2.57 2.42
C ASP A 71 -3.45 2.43 3.84
N LEU A 72 -3.77 3.54 4.50
CA LEU A 72 -4.47 3.54 5.79
C LEU A 72 -5.91 3.04 5.65
N ASP A 73 -6.65 3.53 4.67
CA ASP A 73 -8.04 3.13 4.41
C ASP A 73 -8.13 1.63 4.11
N GLU A 74 -7.20 1.10 3.30
CA GLU A 74 -7.06 -0.33 3.03
C GLU A 74 -6.78 -1.12 4.33
N SER A 75 -5.84 -0.64 5.14
CA SER A 75 -5.46 -1.29 6.41
C SER A 75 -6.60 -1.29 7.44
N LEU A 76 -7.38 -0.22 7.50
CA LEU A 76 -8.55 -0.14 8.40
C LEU A 76 -9.68 -1.06 7.91
N ALA A 77 -9.97 -1.06 6.61
CA ALA A 77 -10.98 -1.95 6.02
C ALA A 77 -10.66 -3.42 6.29
N ALA A 78 -9.39 -3.80 6.10
CA ALA A 78 -8.87 -5.12 6.44
C ALA A 78 -9.10 -5.49 7.92
N LEU A 79 -8.75 -4.58 8.83
CA LEU A 79 -8.85 -4.80 10.27
C LEU A 79 -10.31 -4.95 10.72
N TYR A 80 -11.22 -4.14 10.19
CA TYR A 80 -12.65 -4.26 10.50
C TYR A 80 -13.25 -5.57 9.98
N LEU A 81 -12.82 -6.03 8.80
CA LEU A 81 -13.30 -7.28 8.22
C LEU A 81 -12.82 -8.51 8.99
N GLU A 82 -11.57 -8.50 9.47
CA GLU A 82 -11.02 -9.55 10.33
C GLU A 82 -11.79 -9.67 11.65
N ASN A 83 -12.31 -8.56 12.16
CA ASN A 83 -13.14 -8.56 13.37
C ASN A 83 -14.56 -9.09 13.13
N GLU A 84 -15.11 -8.93 11.92
CA GLU A 84 -16.45 -9.44 11.56
C GLU A 84 -16.44 -10.94 11.19
N GLN A 85 -15.35 -11.45 10.60
CA GLN A 85 -15.23 -12.85 10.16
C GLN A 85 -14.26 -13.63 11.03
N GLY A 86 -14.66 -13.98 12.25
CA GLY A 86 -13.97 -15.04 12.99
C GLY A 86 -14.12 -16.37 12.27
N GLY A 87 -13.13 -16.82 11.48
CA GLY A 87 -13.26 -18.08 10.75
C GLY A 87 -11.98 -18.58 10.10
N GLY A 88 -11.45 -19.70 10.62
CA GLY A 88 -10.37 -20.48 10.02
C GLY A 88 -10.83 -21.29 8.80
N GLY A 89 -9.89 -21.51 7.87
CA GLY A 89 -10.03 -22.40 6.73
C GLY A 89 -8.80 -23.30 6.62
N SER A 90 -9.04 -24.61 6.45
CA SER A 90 -8.04 -25.66 6.33
C SER A 90 -7.81 -25.92 4.84
N GLY A 91 -6.81 -25.27 4.23
CA GLY A 91 -6.53 -25.38 2.80
C GLY A 91 -5.41 -26.36 2.45
N SER A 92 -5.63 -27.06 1.35
CA SER A 92 -4.74 -28.01 0.64
C SER A 92 -3.31 -27.48 0.43
N THR A 93 -2.30 -28.36 0.48
CA THR A 93 -0.86 -28.04 0.49
C THR A 93 -0.21 -27.86 -0.89
N ASP A 94 -0.96 -27.88 -1.99
CA ASP A 94 -0.38 -27.85 -3.34
C ASP A 94 -0.51 -26.46 -3.97
N ALA A 95 0.28 -25.51 -3.45
CA ALA A 95 0.47 -24.19 -4.05
C ALA A 95 1.95 -23.99 -4.43
N PRO A 96 2.25 -23.25 -5.51
CA PRO A 96 3.62 -23.03 -5.97
C PRO A 96 4.43 -22.04 -5.11
N TYR A 97 3.81 -21.49 -4.07
CA TYR A 97 4.42 -20.58 -3.09
C TYR A 97 4.21 -21.13 -1.67
N GLU A 98 4.98 -20.61 -0.71
CA GLU A 98 4.88 -21.05 0.68
C GLU A 98 3.55 -20.62 1.31
N VAL A 99 2.84 -21.59 1.88
CA VAL A 99 1.54 -21.42 2.53
C VAL A 99 1.72 -21.63 4.04
N ASP A 100 1.66 -20.54 4.80
CA ASP A 100 1.77 -20.53 6.25
C ASP A 100 0.57 -19.79 6.89
N TYR A 101 -0.35 -20.60 7.43
CA TYR A 101 -1.55 -20.13 8.13
C TYR A 101 -1.28 -19.59 9.54
N SER A 102 -0.03 -19.54 10.01
CA SER A 102 0.35 -18.85 11.24
C SER A 102 0.65 -17.37 11.00
N LEU A 103 0.97 -16.99 9.76
CA LEU A 103 1.31 -15.61 9.40
C LEU A 103 0.08 -14.70 9.40
N PRO A 104 0.24 -13.40 9.71
CA PRO A 104 -0.83 -12.43 9.53
C PRO A 104 -1.21 -12.30 8.05
N MET A 105 -2.48 -11.99 7.77
CA MET A 105 -3.04 -11.96 6.41
C MET A 105 -2.23 -11.07 5.44
N ARG A 106 -1.66 -9.98 5.95
CA ARG A 106 -0.74 -9.10 5.21
C ARG A 106 0.49 -9.83 4.67
N GLU A 107 1.12 -10.68 5.46
CA GLU A 107 2.33 -11.40 5.05
C GLU A 107 2.01 -12.52 4.08
N ARG A 108 0.85 -13.16 4.24
CA ARG A 108 0.30 -14.11 3.26
C ARG A 108 0.09 -13.42 1.91
N TYR A 109 -0.58 -12.27 1.92
CA TYR A 109 -0.83 -11.47 0.72
C TYR A 109 0.48 -11.07 0.03
N VAL A 110 1.48 -10.59 0.78
CA VAL A 110 2.79 -10.22 0.20
C VAL A 110 3.45 -11.42 -0.47
N THR A 111 3.40 -12.60 0.15
CA THR A 111 4.00 -13.83 -0.39
C THR A 111 3.38 -14.20 -1.73
N VAL A 112 2.05 -14.30 -1.79
CA VAL A 112 1.33 -14.67 -3.03
C VAL A 112 1.45 -13.56 -4.09
N LYS A 113 1.37 -12.29 -3.68
CA LYS A 113 1.55 -11.14 -4.59
C LYS A 113 2.92 -11.15 -5.24
N ASN A 114 3.98 -11.36 -4.47
CA ASN A 114 5.35 -11.36 -4.99
C ASN A 114 5.56 -12.52 -5.98
N TYR A 115 4.94 -13.68 -5.74
CA TYR A 115 4.95 -14.80 -6.68
C TYR A 115 4.35 -14.41 -8.04
N TYR A 116 3.11 -13.91 -8.07
CA TYR A 116 2.46 -13.57 -9.35
C TYR A 116 3.05 -12.33 -10.03
N LEU A 117 3.58 -11.36 -9.27
CA LEU A 117 4.28 -10.22 -9.87
C LEU A 117 5.65 -10.57 -10.43
N ALA A 118 6.24 -11.72 -10.07
CA ALA A 118 7.50 -12.18 -10.63
C ALA A 118 7.39 -12.77 -12.04
N TYR A 119 6.17 -13.07 -12.52
CA TYR A 119 5.94 -13.57 -13.87
C TYR A 119 6.39 -12.54 -14.93
N ASP A 120 7.06 -13.01 -15.98
CA ASP A 120 7.44 -12.17 -17.13
C ASP A 120 6.19 -11.73 -17.93
N ASP A 121 5.24 -12.66 -18.14
CA ASP A 121 3.96 -12.40 -18.81
C ASP A 121 2.84 -12.14 -17.79
N LYS A 122 2.33 -10.91 -17.77
CA LYS A 122 1.27 -10.48 -16.85
C LYS A 122 -0.10 -11.04 -17.22
N ALA A 123 -0.35 -11.34 -18.49
CA ALA A 123 -1.58 -12.01 -18.91
C ALA A 123 -1.62 -13.44 -18.38
N GLN A 124 -0.48 -14.15 -18.47
CA GLN A 124 -0.34 -15.49 -17.89
C GLN A 124 -0.48 -15.47 -16.37
N ALA A 125 0.09 -14.45 -15.69
CA ALA A 125 -0.03 -14.30 -14.23
C ALA A 125 -1.48 -14.17 -13.77
N VAL A 126 -2.31 -13.41 -14.50
CA VAL A 126 -3.75 -13.29 -14.21
C VAL A 126 -4.46 -14.61 -14.44
N GLU A 127 -4.18 -15.31 -15.54
CA GLU A 127 -4.84 -16.58 -15.85
C GLU A 127 -4.52 -17.67 -14.81
N ASP A 128 -3.25 -17.79 -14.42
CA ASP A 128 -2.81 -18.74 -13.40
C ASP A 128 -3.40 -18.41 -12.04
N CYS A 129 -3.38 -17.12 -11.64
CA CYS A 129 -4.01 -16.67 -10.41
C CYS A 129 -5.51 -16.99 -10.39
N MET A 130 -6.21 -16.89 -11.52
CA MET A 130 -7.64 -17.21 -11.63
C MET A 130 -7.95 -18.70 -11.46
N LYS A 131 -6.98 -19.58 -11.71
CA LYS A 131 -7.10 -21.04 -11.55
C LYS A 131 -6.61 -21.53 -10.19
N ASP A 132 -5.99 -20.66 -9.40
CA ASP A 132 -5.40 -21.00 -8.10
C ASP A 132 -6.45 -20.93 -6.98
N GLU A 133 -7.08 -22.07 -6.71
CA GLU A 133 -8.04 -22.21 -5.62
C GLU A 133 -7.38 -22.06 -4.24
N VAL A 134 -6.08 -22.37 -4.11
CA VAL A 134 -5.34 -22.19 -2.86
C VAL A 134 -5.12 -20.71 -2.60
N ALA A 135 -4.75 -19.90 -3.59
CA ALA A 135 -4.64 -18.45 -3.44
C ALA A 135 -5.97 -17.86 -2.97
N LYS A 136 -7.08 -18.33 -3.56
CA LYS A 136 -8.42 -17.86 -3.25
C LYS A 136 -8.83 -18.20 -1.82
N GLU A 137 -8.55 -19.40 -1.34
CA GLU A 137 -8.83 -19.80 0.05
C GLU A 137 -7.86 -19.14 1.04
N TYR A 138 -6.56 -19.13 0.71
CA TYR A 138 -5.48 -18.66 1.58
C TYR A 138 -5.50 -17.15 1.81
N LEU A 139 -5.90 -16.38 0.79
CA LEU A 139 -6.02 -14.93 0.87
C LEU A 139 -7.45 -14.46 1.18
N GLY A 140 -8.46 -15.31 0.97
CA GLY A 140 -9.86 -14.93 1.11
C GLY A 140 -10.17 -13.65 0.33
N VAL A 141 -10.60 -12.60 1.03
CA VAL A 141 -10.97 -11.31 0.41
C VAL A 141 -9.77 -10.58 -0.22
N TYR A 142 -8.54 -10.85 0.25
CA TYR A 142 -7.32 -10.28 -0.35
C TYR A 142 -7.02 -10.81 -1.75
N TYR A 143 -7.63 -11.93 -2.13
CA TYR A 143 -7.53 -12.48 -3.48
C TYR A 143 -8.07 -11.51 -4.54
N ASP A 144 -9.18 -10.82 -4.26
CA ASP A 144 -9.78 -9.90 -5.23
C ASP A 144 -8.90 -8.68 -5.47
N TYR A 145 -8.22 -8.18 -4.42
CA TYR A 145 -7.23 -7.12 -4.52
C TYR A 145 -6.01 -7.55 -5.32
N LEU A 146 -5.49 -8.77 -5.08
CA LEU A 146 -4.41 -9.34 -5.89
C LEU A 146 -4.82 -9.41 -7.36
N LEU A 147 -6.02 -9.92 -7.64
CA LEU A 147 -6.52 -10.07 -9.00
C LEU A 147 -6.71 -8.71 -9.70
N GLN A 148 -7.20 -7.70 -8.99
CA GLN A 148 -7.33 -6.34 -9.50
C GLN A 148 -5.95 -5.72 -9.80
N LEU A 149 -4.99 -5.89 -8.88
CA LEU A 149 -3.62 -5.43 -9.06
C LEU A 149 -2.95 -6.06 -10.29
N LEU A 150 -3.07 -7.38 -10.46
CA LEU A 150 -2.52 -8.09 -11.61
C LEU A 150 -3.15 -7.62 -12.91
N LYS A 151 -4.47 -7.40 -12.93
CA LYS A 151 -5.19 -6.86 -14.10
C LYS A 151 -4.81 -5.42 -14.44
N MET A 152 -4.46 -4.59 -13.44
CA MET A 152 -3.94 -3.24 -13.66
C MET A 152 -2.48 -3.23 -14.14
N SER A 153 -1.78 -4.36 -13.97
CA SER A 153 -0.38 -4.52 -14.37
C SER A 153 -0.22 -5.12 -15.78
N LEU A 154 -1.33 -5.46 -16.44
CA LEU A 154 -1.38 -5.93 -17.84
C LEU A 154 -1.06 -4.82 -18.84
#